data_AF-A0A7W0A4L2-F1
#
_entry.id   AF-A0A7W0A4L2-F1
#
_cell.length_a   1.000
_cell.length_b   1.000
_cell.length_c   1.000
_cell.angle_alpha   90.00
_cell.angle_beta   90.00
_cell.angle_gamma   90.00
#
_symmetry.space_group_name_H-M   'P 1'
#
loop_
_entity.id
_entity.type
_entity.pdbx_description
1 polymer ?
#
loop_
_entity_poly.entity_id
_entity_poly.type
_entity_poly.pdbx_seq_one_letter_code
_entity_poly.pdbx_strand_id
1 'polypeptide(L)'
;SYVLEGELGMKIGDHEFQAGVGSYILKPRGLPHTFWNAGTQPVRFIEIISPAGFERYFDELAAVVNAWPVGGEPDFAALAKLASRYSLTFHMEQMPELLQKHNLRLGLP
;
A
#
# COMPACT_ATOMS: atom_id res chain seq x y z
N SER A 1 6.55 -1.36 8.88
CA SER A 1 5.93 -0.06 9.21
C SER A 1 6.06 0.23 10.69
N TYR A 2 6.54 1.41 11.08
CA TYR A 2 6.50 1.89 12.48
C TYR A 2 5.45 3.00 12.61
N VAL A 3 4.41 2.79 13.41
CA VAL A 3 3.26 3.71 13.48
C VAL A 3 3.58 4.91 14.37
N LEU A 4 3.42 6.11 13.81
CA LEU A 4 3.64 7.40 14.46
C LEU A 4 2.34 8.06 14.91
N GLU A 5 1.27 7.88 14.13
CA GLU A 5 -0.04 8.50 14.36
C GLU A 5 -1.14 7.59 13.76
N GLY A 6 -2.33 7.59 14.38
CA GLY A 6 -3.50 6.89 13.87
C GLY A 6 -3.46 5.38 14.07
N GLU A 7 -4.29 4.68 13.30
CA GLU A 7 -4.42 3.23 13.31
C GLU A 7 -4.20 2.66 11.90
N LEU A 8 -3.21 1.77 11.78
CA LEU A 8 -2.85 1.12 10.53
C LEU A 8 -3.54 -0.25 10.45
N GLY A 9 -4.46 -0.40 9.50
CA GLY A 9 -4.97 -1.70 9.09
C GLY A 9 -3.99 -2.36 8.13
N MET A 10 -3.80 -3.66 8.24
CA MET A 10 -2.90 -4.41 7.36
C MET A 10 -3.39 -5.83 7.13
N LYS A 11 -3.05 -6.37 5.95
CA LYS A 11 -3.16 -7.80 5.65
C LYS A 11 -1.78 -8.31 5.28
N ILE A 12 -1.36 -9.42 5.88
CA ILE A 12 -0.07 -10.08 5.63
C ILE A 12 -0.35 -11.57 5.44
N GLY A 13 -0.16 -12.07 4.22
CA GLY A 13 -0.68 -13.36 3.80
C GLY A 13 -2.20 -13.40 4.02
N ASP A 14 -2.67 -14.40 4.74
CA ASP A 14 -4.10 -14.59 5.00
C ASP A 14 -4.61 -13.82 6.23
N HIS A 15 -3.71 -13.26 7.03
CA HIS A 15 -4.05 -12.65 8.31
C HIS A 15 -4.24 -11.14 8.21
N GLU A 16 -5.26 -10.62 8.87
CA GLU A 16 -5.53 -9.20 9.01
C GLU A 16 -5.25 -8.73 10.44
N PHE A 17 -4.66 -7.54 10.56
CA PHE A 17 -4.29 -6.94 11.84
C PHE A 17 -4.59 -5.43 11.84
N GLN A 18 -4.73 -4.86 13.03
CA GLN A 18 -4.72 -3.42 13.28
C GLN A 18 -3.59 -3.09 14.24
N ALA A 19 -2.92 -1.96 14.01
CA ALA A 19 -1.81 -1.51 14.84
C ALA A 19 -1.89 -0.01 15.10
N GLY A 20 -1.83 0.36 16.39
CA GLY A 20 -1.74 1.75 16.84
C GLY A 20 -0.30 2.25 16.98
N VAL A 21 -0.18 3.49 17.43
CA VAL A 21 1.09 4.20 17.66
C VAL A 21 2.09 3.36 18.47
N GLY A 22 3.36 3.38 18.05
CA GLY A 22 4.46 2.63 18.67
C GLY A 22 4.58 1.17 18.21
N SER A 23 3.62 0.67 17.45
CA SER A 23 3.71 -0.68 16.87
C SER A 23 4.73 -0.73 15.74
N TYR A 24 5.47 -1.84 15.67
CA TYR A 24 6.32 -2.18 14.53
C TYR A 24 5.77 -3.41 13.79
N ILE A 25 5.52 -3.24 12.50
CA ILE A 25 4.96 -4.24 11.60
C ILE A 25 6.07 -4.74 10.68
N LEU A 26 6.35 -6.04 10.71
CA LEU A 26 7.25 -6.72 9.78
C LEU A 26 6.45 -7.32 8.62
N LYS A 27 6.86 -7.04 7.39
CA LYS A 27 6.26 -7.58 6.15
C LYS A 27 7.31 -8.39 5.40
N PRO A 28 7.30 -9.74 5.52
CA PRO A 28 8.36 -10.56 4.92
C PRO A 28 8.31 -10.53 3.39
N ARG A 29 9.48 -10.65 2.75
CA ARG A 29 9.59 -10.83 1.30
C ARG A 29 8.90 -12.14 0.89
N GLY A 30 8.16 -12.10 -0.23
CA GLY A 30 7.48 -13.28 -0.78
C GLY A 30 6.11 -13.57 -0.19
N LEU A 31 5.68 -12.80 0.82
CA LEU A 31 4.29 -12.83 1.31
C LEU A 31 3.53 -11.62 0.78
N PRO A 32 2.36 -11.81 0.13
CA PRO A 32 1.47 -10.72 -0.22
C PRO A 32 1.10 -9.90 1.02
N HIS A 33 1.19 -8.58 0.91
CA HIS A 33 0.82 -7.70 2.01
C HIS A 33 0.33 -6.35 1.51
N THR A 34 -0.55 -5.73 2.29
CA THR A 34 -1.09 -4.39 2.03
C THR A 34 -1.42 -3.68 3.35
N PHE A 35 -1.76 -2.40 3.28
CA PHE A 35 -2.19 -1.59 4.41
C PHE A 35 -3.24 -0.56 3.99
N TRP A 36 -4.03 -0.11 4.96
CA TRP A 36 -5.03 0.94 4.79
C TRP A 36 -5.14 1.78 6.06
N ASN A 37 -5.79 2.94 5.96
CA ASN A 37 -6.19 3.69 7.13
C ASN A 37 -7.41 3.01 7.78
N ALA A 38 -7.21 2.38 8.95
CA ALA A 38 -8.28 1.68 9.65
C ALA A 38 -9.14 2.61 10.51
N GLY A 39 -8.63 3.81 10.80
CA GLY A 39 -9.30 4.82 11.60
C GLY A 39 -9.95 5.93 10.75
N THR A 40 -10.56 6.88 11.46
CA THR A 40 -11.16 8.09 10.86
C THR A 40 -10.20 9.28 10.79
N GLN A 41 -9.02 9.16 11.41
CA GLN A 41 -7.96 10.16 11.40
C GLN A 41 -6.82 9.71 10.49
N PRO A 42 -6.02 10.64 9.92
CA PRO A 42 -4.84 10.28 9.14
C PRO A 42 -3.90 9.33 9.92
N VAL A 43 -3.45 8.27 9.25
CA VAL A 43 -2.40 7.39 9.76
C VAL A 43 -1.05 7.85 9.23
N ARG A 44 -0.03 7.95 10.10
CA ARG A 44 1.35 8.27 9.72
C ARG A 44 2.26 7.16 10.22
N PHE A 45 3.16 6.68 9.37
CA PHE A 45 4.10 5.63 9.75
C PHE A 45 5.37 5.73 8.91
N ILE A 46 6.45 5.11 9.40
CA ILE A 46 7.71 4.98 8.69
C ILE A 46 7.74 3.60 8.02
N GLU A 47 7.98 3.56 6.71
CA GLU A 47 8.27 2.33 5.99
C GLU A 47 9.78 2.15 5.87
N ILE A 48 10.26 0.94 6.17
CA ILE A 48 11.66 0.56 6.04
C ILE A 48 11.69 -0.64 5.10
N ILE A 49 12.39 -0.52 3.99
CA ILE A 49 12.47 -1.54 2.95
C ILE A 49 13.93 -1.93 2.80
N SER A 50 14.20 -3.23 2.81
CA SER A 50 15.54 -3.80 2.70
C SER A 50 15.52 -4.98 1.71
N PRO A 51 16.52 -5.11 0.82
CA PRO A 51 17.67 -4.22 0.65
C PRO A 51 17.28 -2.85 0.03
N ALA A 52 18.23 -1.91 0.00
CA ALA A 52 18.08 -0.63 -0.68
C ALA A 52 17.84 -0.78 -2.20
N GLY A 53 17.39 0.29 -2.85
CA GLY A 53 17.11 0.38 -4.28
C GLY A 53 15.62 0.52 -4.62
N PHE A 54 14.73 0.08 -3.72
CA PHE A 54 13.28 0.16 -3.93
C PHE A 54 12.74 1.59 -3.75
N GLU A 55 13.47 2.50 -3.11
CA GLU A 55 13.11 3.92 -3.01
C GLU A 55 12.85 4.55 -4.39
N ARG A 56 13.59 4.12 -5.43
CA ARG A 56 13.42 4.60 -6.81
C ARG A 56 12.06 4.24 -7.42
N TYR A 57 11.43 3.15 -6.95
CA TYR A 57 10.06 2.82 -7.34
C TYR A 57 9.11 3.95 -6.97
N PHE A 58 9.26 4.55 -5.79
CA PHE A 58 8.39 5.65 -5.36
C PHE A 58 8.62 6.92 -6.18
N ASP A 59 9.87 7.24 -6.54
CA ASP A 59 10.17 8.37 -7.42
C ASP A 59 9.48 8.24 -8.78
N GLU A 60 9.54 7.04 -9.38
CA GLU A 60 8.89 6.78 -10.66
C GLU A 60 7.36 6.62 -10.55
N LEU A 61 6.89 6.06 -9.43
CA LEU A 61 5.45 5.95 -9.13
C LEU A 61 4.82 7.34 -9.03
N ALA A 62 5.52 8.31 -8.44
CA ALA A 62 5.03 9.67 -8.34
C ALA A 62 4.71 10.27 -9.73
N ALA A 63 5.53 9.98 -10.76
CA ALA A 63 5.26 10.43 -12.12
C ALA A 63 3.97 9.80 -12.70
N VAL A 64 3.74 8.51 -12.46
CA VAL A 64 2.53 7.80 -12.89
C VAL A 64 1.29 8.33 -12.17
N VAL A 65 1.38 8.51 -10.85
CA VAL A 65 0.26 9.01 -10.03
C VAL A 65 -0.05 10.48 -10.31
N ASN A 66 0.96 11.33 -10.53
CA ASN A 66 0.74 12.74 -10.86
C ASN A 66 0.13 12.96 -12.25
N ALA A 67 0.29 11.99 -13.16
CA ALA A 67 -0.38 12.00 -14.46
C ALA A 67 -1.84 11.50 -14.39
N TRP A 68 -2.27 10.98 -13.24
CA TRP A 68 -3.61 10.45 -13.06
C TRP A 68 -4.65 11.58 -13.00
N PRO A 69 -5.69 11.55 -13.86
CA PRO A 69 -6.79 12.50 -13.78
C PRO A 69 -7.49 12.49 -12.41
N VAL A 70 -7.77 13.68 -11.86
CA VAL A 70 -8.58 13.82 -10.64
C VAL A 70 -9.95 13.15 -10.86
N GLY A 71 -10.32 12.24 -9.96
CA GLY A 71 -11.57 11.46 -10.06
C GLY A 71 -11.59 10.39 -11.15
N GLY A 72 -10.47 10.16 -11.85
CA GLY A 72 -10.32 9.07 -12.83
C GLY A 72 -9.99 7.73 -12.18
N GLU A 73 -10.07 6.66 -12.95
CA GLU A 73 -9.61 5.33 -12.52
C GLU A 73 -8.07 5.19 -12.63
N PRO A 74 -7.44 4.37 -11.78
CA PRO A 74 -6.00 4.09 -11.87
C PRO A 74 -5.62 3.46 -13.20
N ASP A 75 -4.53 3.93 -13.80
CA ASP A 75 -3.89 3.20 -14.90
C ASP A 75 -3.10 2.00 -14.35
N PHE A 76 -3.83 0.91 -14.10
CA PHE A 76 -3.24 -0.34 -13.61
C PHE A 76 -2.22 -0.94 -14.58
N ALA A 77 -2.33 -0.67 -15.89
CA ALA A 77 -1.36 -1.16 -16.87
C ALA A 77 -0.02 -0.43 -16.71
N ALA A 78 -0.04 0.90 -16.53
CA ALA A 78 1.16 1.69 -16.23
C ALA A 78 1.77 1.29 -14.88
N LEU A 79 0.95 1.11 -13.84
CA LEU A 79 1.39 0.65 -12.52
C LEU A 79 2.04 -0.74 -12.58
N ALA A 80 1.43 -1.70 -13.27
CA ALA A 80 2.00 -3.05 -13.43
C ALA A 80 3.30 -3.03 -14.24
N LYS A 81 3.37 -2.23 -15.31
CA LYS A 81 4.59 -2.05 -16.09
C LYS A 81 5.72 -1.48 -15.24
N LEU A 82 5.45 -0.46 -14.43
CA LEU A 82 6.41 0.08 -13.48
C LEU A 82 6.86 -0.99 -12.46
N ALA A 83 5.91 -1.65 -11.81
CA ALA A 83 6.16 -2.66 -10.77
C ALA A 83 7.04 -3.82 -11.24
N SER A 84 6.89 -4.26 -12.50
CA SER A 84 7.71 -5.34 -13.07
C SER A 84 9.22 -5.05 -13.10
N ARG A 85 9.64 -3.78 -13.11
CA ARG A 85 11.06 -3.38 -13.02
C ARG A 85 11.63 -3.51 -11.61
N TYR A 86 10.78 -3.61 -10.60
CA TYR A 86 11.13 -3.54 -9.18
C TYR A 86 10.85 -4.83 -8.42
N SER A 87 10.68 -5.96 -9.11
CA SER A 87 10.30 -7.25 -8.51
C SER A 87 9.02 -7.17 -7.66
N LEU A 88 8.11 -6.26 -8.01
CA LEU A 88 6.85 -6.06 -7.33
C LEU A 88 5.73 -6.76 -8.11
N THR A 89 5.02 -7.66 -7.44
CA THR A 89 3.85 -8.35 -7.98
C THR A 89 2.61 -7.86 -7.27
N PHE A 90 1.60 -7.49 -8.06
CA PHE A 90 0.31 -7.06 -7.54
C PHE A 90 -0.69 -8.22 -7.59
N HIS A 91 -1.32 -8.46 -6.44
CA HIS A 91 -2.40 -9.44 -6.27
C HIS A 91 -3.75 -8.73 -6.32
N MET A 92 -4.12 -8.22 -7.50
CA MET A 92 -5.33 -7.42 -7.69
C MET A 92 -6.61 -8.21 -7.44
N GLU A 93 -6.55 -9.53 -7.58
CA GLU A 93 -7.65 -10.46 -7.28
C GLU A 93 -8.10 -10.42 -5.81
N GLN A 94 -7.22 -10.03 -4.88
CA GLN A 94 -7.52 -9.97 -3.45
C GLN A 94 -8.13 -8.63 -3.02
N MET A 95 -8.09 -7.63 -3.90
CA MET A 95 -8.45 -6.26 -3.56
C MET A 95 -9.97 -6.04 -3.38
N PRO A 96 -10.86 -6.59 -4.23
CA PRO A 96 -12.31 -6.34 -4.11
C PRO A 96 -12.89 -6.74 -2.74
N GLU A 97 -12.49 -7.90 -2.22
CA GLU A 97 -12.93 -8.37 -0.91
C GLU A 97 -12.48 -7.42 0.21
N LEU A 98 -11.20 -7.01 0.18
CA LEU A 98 -10.65 -6.09 1.17
C LEU A 98 -11.35 -4.73 1.13
N LEU A 99 -11.57 -4.18 -0.07
CA LEU A 99 -12.26 -2.90 -0.26
C LEU A 99 -13.69 -2.96 0.28
N GLN A 100 -14.42 -4.04 -0.03
CA GLN A 100 -15.79 -4.23 0.46
C GLN A 100 -15.83 -4.40 1.97
N LYS A 101 -15.00 -5.28 2.52
CA LYS A 101 -14.97 -5.62 3.95
C LYS A 101 -14.66 -4.42 4.84
N HIS A 102 -13.71 -3.59 4.42
CA HIS A 102 -13.25 -2.43 5.18
C HIS A 102 -13.82 -1.09 4.69
N ASN A 103 -14.81 -1.13 3.77
CA ASN A 103 -15.44 0.05 3.18
C ASN A 103 -14.42 1.07 2.63
N LEU A 104 -13.39 0.56 1.94
CA LEU A 104 -12.29 1.35 1.41
C LEU A 104 -12.60 1.80 -0.03
N ARG A 105 -12.01 2.92 -0.41
CA ARG A 105 -12.01 3.42 -1.79
C ARG A 105 -10.59 3.47 -2.30
N LEU A 106 -10.43 3.08 -3.56
CA LEU A 106 -9.16 3.16 -4.26
C LEU A 106 -9.09 4.52 -4.98
N GLY A 107 -7.94 5.18 -4.89
CA GLY A 107 -7.71 6.46 -5.58
C GLY A 107 -7.27 7.59 -4.65
N LEU A 108 -6.92 8.72 -5.24
CA LEU A 108 -6.72 9.96 -4.52
C LEU A 108 -8.09 10.51 -4.05
N PRO A 109 -8.15 11.16 -2.88
CA PRO A 109 -9.38 11.80 -2.41
C PRO A 109 -9.89 12.87 -3.38
#